data_AF-A0A0M9VHB1-F1
#
_entry.id   AF-A0A0M9VHB1-F1
#
_cell.length_a   1.000
_cell.length_b   1.000
_cell.length_c   1.000
_cell.angle_alpha   90.00
_cell.angle_beta   90.00
_cell.angle_gamma   90.00
#
_symmetry.space_group_name_H-M   'P 1'
#
loop_
_entity.id
_entity.type
_entity.pdbx_description
1 polymer ?
#
loop_
_entity_poly.entity_id
_entity_poly.type
_entity_poly.pdbx_seq_one_letter_code
_entity_poly.pdbx_strand_id
1 'polypeptide(L)'
;MLFSLASFAQNTAEQKKDSAYTADYRKLRTIYVTHVESKYKNNPYKLTKVFIDKSNYNGNIQEIFSDDKLIQWVRQHIGETDFKNIEEAEAEWAKAQSASRLIAPEDNEFYKTMFELSKVHGMEIVTDVMMNKGVDGEDIRQETGFIDAEKKLAALIKKQQDSDSYREWRSLETAYMKKANFVSKRDKLENGESIYGWVERNLSKTMFSSAMQAKKEWLPLEKAKKAEMADNAEYHEFYLYAVERFGPYVFTDAMDDFLAGN
;
A
#
# COMPACT_ATOMS: atom_id res chain seq x y z
N MET A 1 -2.58 6.73 -2.39
CA MET A 1 -2.09 6.97 -3.75
C MET A 1 -2.76 5.96 -4.66
N LEU A 2 -3.88 6.34 -5.29
CA LEU A 2 -4.49 5.55 -6.35
C LEU A 2 -3.92 6.11 -7.66
N PHE A 3 -2.87 5.49 -8.19
CA PHE A 3 -2.45 5.80 -9.56
C PHE A 3 -3.64 5.51 -10.48
N SER A 4 -3.97 6.47 -11.36
CA SER A 4 -4.93 6.25 -12.43
C SER A 4 -4.31 5.28 -13.44
N LEU A 5 -4.39 3.98 -13.17
CA LEU A 5 -3.92 2.91 -14.05
C LEU A 5 -4.87 2.63 -15.21
N ALA A 6 -6.06 3.22 -15.22
CA ALA A 6 -7.13 2.94 -16.18
C ALA A 6 -6.97 3.58 -17.58
N SER A 7 -5.77 4.04 -17.98
CA SER A 7 -5.59 4.69 -19.32
C SER A 7 -4.42 4.19 -20.17
N PHE A 8 -3.78 3.07 -19.81
CA PHE A 8 -2.69 2.49 -20.62
C PHE A 8 -3.07 1.22 -21.40
N ALA A 9 -4.37 0.91 -21.55
CA ALA A 9 -4.85 -0.25 -22.30
C ALA A 9 -5.34 0.10 -23.72
N GLN A 10 -4.65 0.99 -24.45
CA GLN A 10 -4.94 1.24 -25.87
C GLN A 10 -3.73 0.94 -26.75
N ASN A 11 -3.83 -0.20 -27.44
CA ASN A 11 -3.14 -0.54 -28.69
C ASN A 11 -1.61 -0.40 -28.71
N THR A 12 -0.93 -1.24 -27.96
CA THR A 12 0.36 -1.78 -28.41
C THR A 12 0.09 -3.15 -29.01
N ALA A 13 0.23 -3.30 -30.32
CA ALA A 13 0.32 -4.61 -30.94
C ALA A 13 1.41 -5.38 -30.17
N GLU A 14 1.04 -6.48 -29.50
CA GLU A 14 1.98 -7.33 -28.78
C GLU A 14 3.06 -7.76 -29.76
N GLN A 15 4.24 -7.13 -29.68
CA GLN A 15 5.42 -7.71 -30.28
C GLN A 15 5.63 -9.01 -29.54
N LYS A 16 5.49 -10.13 -30.26
CA LYS A 16 5.72 -11.47 -29.75
C LYS A 16 7.11 -11.48 -29.11
N LYS A 17 7.15 -11.59 -27.80
CA LYS A 17 8.41 -11.61 -27.05
C LYS A 17 9.15 -12.90 -27.40
N ASP A 18 10.47 -12.80 -27.49
CA ASP A 18 11.27 -13.96 -27.84
C ASP A 18 11.29 -14.99 -26.68
N SER A 19 11.77 -16.20 -26.98
CA SER A 19 11.82 -17.26 -25.98
C SER A 19 12.72 -16.94 -24.79
N ALA A 20 13.71 -16.06 -24.96
CA ALA A 20 14.62 -15.66 -23.88
C ALA A 20 13.90 -14.72 -22.91
N TYR A 21 13.18 -13.72 -23.42
CA TYR A 21 12.33 -12.83 -22.63
C TYR A 21 11.32 -13.62 -21.80
N THR A 22 10.59 -14.56 -22.42
CA THR A 22 9.57 -15.34 -21.72
C THR A 22 10.20 -16.17 -20.58
N ALA A 23 11.36 -16.79 -20.81
CA ALA A 23 12.06 -17.53 -19.76
C ALA A 23 12.50 -16.62 -18.59
N ASP A 24 13.05 -15.45 -18.91
CA ASP A 24 13.47 -14.46 -17.92
C ASP A 24 12.29 -13.84 -17.16
N TYR A 25 11.15 -13.63 -17.83
CA TYR A 25 9.91 -13.19 -17.20
C TYR A 25 9.45 -14.22 -16.18
N ARG A 26 9.35 -15.50 -16.55
CA ARG A 26 8.92 -16.58 -15.64
C ARG A 26 9.86 -16.71 -14.44
N LYS A 27 11.18 -16.56 -14.66
CA LYS A 27 12.18 -16.53 -13.59
C LYS A 27 11.94 -15.36 -12.64
N LEU A 28 11.87 -14.13 -13.17
CA LEU A 28 11.67 -12.93 -12.36
C LEU A 28 10.33 -12.96 -11.63
N ARG A 29 9.28 -13.46 -12.28
CA ARG A 29 7.94 -13.63 -11.71
C ARG A 29 7.95 -14.57 -10.52
N THR A 30 8.58 -15.73 -10.63
CA THR A 30 8.71 -16.69 -9.51
C THR A 30 9.38 -16.02 -8.30
N ILE A 31 10.51 -15.34 -8.52
CA ILE A 31 11.24 -14.65 -7.45
C ILE A 31 10.40 -13.50 -6.86
N TYR A 32 9.71 -12.74 -7.70
CA TYR A 32 8.83 -11.66 -7.28
C TYR A 32 7.67 -12.16 -6.40
N VAL A 33 7.04 -13.27 -6.78
CA VAL A 33 6.01 -13.93 -5.97
C VAL A 33 6.55 -14.28 -4.58
N THR A 34 7.71 -14.94 -4.53
CA THR A 34 8.34 -15.31 -3.24
C THR A 34 8.65 -14.08 -2.39
N HIS A 35 9.19 -13.03 -3.00
CA HIS A 35 9.44 -11.75 -2.34
C HIS A 35 8.16 -11.15 -1.75
N VAL A 36 7.07 -11.08 -2.52
CA VAL A 36 5.77 -10.60 -2.05
C VAL A 36 5.27 -11.48 -0.90
N GLU A 37 5.20 -12.80 -1.07
CA GLU A 37 4.70 -13.71 -0.04
C GLU A 37 5.48 -13.61 1.27
N SER A 38 6.81 -13.48 1.21
CA SER A 38 7.63 -13.28 2.39
C SER A 38 7.39 -11.93 3.06
N LYS A 39 7.34 -10.84 2.28
CA LYS A 39 7.06 -9.48 2.78
C LYS A 39 5.77 -9.45 3.60
N TYR A 40 4.72 -10.16 3.17
CA TYR A 40 3.45 -10.21 3.92
C TYR A 40 3.41 -11.28 5.01
N LYS A 41 4.10 -12.42 4.84
CA LYS A 41 4.20 -13.46 5.87
C LYS A 41 4.99 -13.00 7.09
N ASN A 42 6.13 -12.35 6.84
CA ASN A 42 7.05 -11.90 7.88
C ASN A 42 6.76 -10.46 8.32
N ASN A 43 6.10 -9.65 7.47
CA ASN A 43 5.66 -8.27 7.67
C ASN A 43 6.32 -7.53 8.85
N PRO A 44 7.62 -7.20 8.74
CA PRO A 44 8.35 -6.51 9.78
C PRO A 44 7.74 -5.15 10.04
N TYR A 45 7.18 -4.48 9.03
CA TYR A 45 6.47 -3.21 9.21
C TYR A 45 5.30 -3.33 10.17
N LYS A 46 4.49 -4.40 10.08
CA LYS A 46 3.40 -4.65 11.02
C LYS A 46 3.91 -4.91 12.42
N LEU A 47 4.96 -5.72 12.57
CA LEU A 47 5.56 -6.01 13.87
C LEU A 47 6.19 -4.77 14.50
N THR A 48 6.95 -3.99 13.74
CA THR A 48 7.54 -2.72 14.15
C THR A 48 6.46 -1.69 14.47
N LYS A 49 5.39 -1.61 13.69
CA LYS A 49 4.26 -0.70 13.99
C LYS A 49 3.59 -1.07 15.31
N VAL A 50 3.27 -2.35 15.52
CA VAL A 50 2.71 -2.82 16.80
C VAL A 50 3.62 -2.47 17.97
N PHE A 51 4.93 -2.66 17.79
CA PHE A 51 5.92 -2.28 18.80
C PHE A 51 5.92 -0.77 19.07
N ILE A 52 5.92 0.07 18.03
CA ILE A 52 5.87 1.53 18.15
C ILE A 52 4.57 1.98 18.82
N ASP A 53 3.43 1.43 18.40
CA ASP A 53 2.13 1.75 18.98
C ASP A 53 2.13 1.43 20.49
N LYS A 54 2.61 0.24 20.88
CA LYS A 54 2.75 -0.14 22.30
C LYS A 54 3.77 0.68 23.08
N SER A 55 4.79 1.22 22.40
CA SER A 55 5.77 2.07 23.06
C SER A 55 5.19 3.41 23.49
N ASN A 56 4.03 3.84 22.97
CA ASN A 56 3.48 5.18 23.18
C ASN A 56 4.48 6.31 22.82
N TYR A 57 5.49 6.01 21.99
CA TYR A 57 6.49 6.98 21.61
C TYR A 57 5.87 8.08 20.72
N ASN A 58 5.88 9.30 21.22
CA ASN A 58 5.29 10.47 20.56
C ASN A 58 6.34 11.41 19.90
N GLY A 59 7.62 11.04 19.96
CA GLY A 59 8.71 11.79 19.35
C GLY A 59 8.88 11.51 17.86
N ASN A 60 9.95 12.03 17.28
CA ASN A 60 10.27 11.78 15.88
C ASN A 60 10.82 10.35 15.71
N ILE A 61 10.00 9.46 15.15
CA ILE A 61 10.38 8.06 14.92
C ILE A 61 11.70 7.94 14.12
N GLN A 62 12.01 8.86 13.21
CA GLN A 62 13.25 8.84 12.44
C GLN A 62 14.52 9.00 13.31
N GLU A 63 14.41 9.63 14.48
CA GLU A 63 15.54 9.88 15.38
C GLU A 63 15.91 8.64 16.22
N ILE A 64 14.94 7.74 16.40
CA ILE A 64 15.08 6.50 17.18
C ILE A 64 14.96 5.23 16.35
N PHE A 65 14.80 5.34 15.02
CA PHE A 65 14.62 4.20 14.12
C PHE A 65 15.87 3.31 13.97
N SER A 66 17.03 3.72 14.52
CA SER A 66 18.16 2.80 14.65
C SER A 66 17.79 1.68 15.64
N ASP A 67 18.06 0.44 15.25
CA ASP A 67 17.65 -0.81 15.92
C ASP A 67 17.75 -0.84 17.46
N ASP A 68 18.66 -0.07 18.07
CA ASP A 68 18.87 -0.07 19.51
C ASP A 68 18.21 1.10 20.26
N LYS A 69 17.92 2.22 19.61
CA LYS A 69 17.46 3.44 20.32
C LYS A 69 16.02 3.33 20.80
N LEU A 70 15.13 2.77 19.98
CA LEU A 70 13.73 2.60 20.34
C LEU A 70 13.56 1.63 21.53
N ILE A 71 14.23 0.48 21.51
CA ILE A 71 14.18 -0.46 22.64
C ILE A 71 14.87 0.09 23.90
N GLN A 72 15.95 0.89 23.75
CA GLN A 72 16.56 1.60 24.88
C GLN A 72 15.60 2.62 25.51
N TRP A 73 14.87 3.37 24.69
CA TRP A 73 13.86 4.31 25.17
C TRP A 73 12.75 3.57 25.93
N VAL A 74 12.24 2.44 25.40
CA VAL A 74 11.23 1.61 26.07
C VAL A 74 11.74 1.08 27.42
N ARG A 75 13.00 0.62 27.51
CA ARG A 75 13.59 0.19 28.79
C ARG A 75 13.59 1.30 29.84
N GLN A 76 13.82 2.55 29.43
CA GLN A 76 13.85 3.71 30.33
C GLN A 76 12.46 4.20 30.73
N HIS A 77 11.46 3.99 29.87
CA HIS A 77 10.10 4.51 30.04
C HIS A 77 9.06 3.39 30.11
N ILE A 78 9.43 2.20 30.59
CA ILE A 78 8.54 1.02 30.56
C ILE A 78 7.18 1.28 31.20
N GLY A 79 7.13 2.10 32.26
CA GLY A 79 5.90 2.49 32.95
C GLY A 79 4.99 3.45 32.17
N GLU A 80 5.47 4.02 31.07
CA GLU A 80 4.72 4.89 30.14
C GLU A 80 4.26 4.13 28.88
N THR A 81 4.67 2.86 28.75
CA THR A 81 4.33 2.01 27.60
C THR A 81 3.16 1.08 27.92
N ASP A 82 2.60 0.46 26.88
CA ASP A 82 1.59 -0.58 26.99
C ASP A 82 2.19 -2.00 27.14
N PHE A 83 3.52 -2.11 27.23
CA PHE A 83 4.17 -3.38 27.54
C PHE A 83 4.00 -3.74 29.02
N LYS A 84 3.77 -5.02 29.33
CA LYS A 84 3.63 -5.48 30.72
C LYS A 84 4.95 -5.37 31.50
N ASN A 85 6.05 -5.62 30.82
CA ASN A 85 7.40 -5.61 31.37
C ASN A 85 8.46 -5.53 30.26
N ILE A 86 9.72 -5.39 30.66
CA ILE A 86 10.85 -5.29 29.73
C ILE A 86 11.01 -6.58 28.91
N GLU A 87 10.74 -7.74 29.51
CA GLU A 87 10.87 -9.03 28.84
C GLU A 87 9.89 -9.18 27.66
N GLU A 88 8.65 -8.72 27.80
CA GLU A 88 7.66 -8.67 26.71
C GLU A 88 8.14 -7.75 25.59
N ALA A 89 8.60 -6.54 25.95
CA ALA A 89 9.10 -5.58 24.97
C ALA A 89 10.30 -6.15 24.19
N GLU A 90 11.28 -6.74 24.88
CA GLU A 90 12.44 -7.34 24.23
C GLU A 90 12.07 -8.52 23.32
N ALA A 91 11.13 -9.37 23.74
CA ALA A 91 10.66 -10.48 22.92
C ALA A 91 9.93 -9.99 21.65
N GLU A 92 9.06 -8.98 21.75
CA GLU A 92 8.36 -8.41 20.60
C GLU A 92 9.32 -7.67 19.66
N TRP A 93 10.31 -6.96 20.21
CA TRP A 93 11.35 -6.30 19.42
C TRP A 93 12.23 -7.30 18.68
N ALA A 94 12.68 -8.35 19.36
CA ALA A 94 13.47 -9.41 18.74
C ALA A 94 12.70 -10.12 17.61
N LYS A 95 11.38 -10.29 17.78
CA LYS A 95 10.51 -10.83 16.72
C LYS A 95 10.47 -9.92 15.50
N ALA A 96 10.31 -8.60 15.70
CA ALA A 96 10.32 -7.62 14.61
C ALA A 96 11.68 -7.60 13.88
N GLN A 97 12.79 -7.58 14.62
CA GLN A 97 14.14 -7.62 14.06
C GLN A 97 14.41 -8.91 13.27
N SER A 98 13.97 -10.05 13.79
CA SER A 98 14.12 -11.35 13.13
C SER A 98 13.36 -11.39 11.81
N ALA A 99 12.14 -10.86 11.77
CA ALA A 99 11.37 -10.75 10.54
C ALA A 99 12.06 -9.85 9.49
N SER A 100 12.63 -8.72 9.90
CA SER A 100 13.39 -7.84 9.00
C SER A 100 14.61 -8.53 8.41
N ARG A 101 15.31 -9.35 9.21
CA ARG A 101 16.49 -10.11 8.76
C ARG A 101 16.15 -11.21 7.75
N LEU A 102 14.97 -11.82 7.84
CA LEU A 102 14.53 -12.84 6.88
C LEU A 102 14.21 -12.25 5.50
N ILE A 103 13.73 -11.01 5.46
CA ILE A 103 13.42 -10.32 4.20
C ILE A 103 14.69 -9.90 3.45
N ALA A 104 15.76 -9.52 4.15
CA ALA A 104 16.97 -9.00 3.49
C ALA A 104 17.62 -9.96 2.47
N PRO A 105 17.75 -11.29 2.72
CA PRO A 105 18.24 -12.24 1.71
C PRO A 105 17.34 -12.36 0.47
N GLU A 106 16.01 -12.46 0.67
CA GLU A 106 15.04 -12.66 -0.42
C GLU A 106 14.90 -11.37 -1.26
N ASP A 107 14.94 -10.21 -0.61
CA ASP A 107 15.02 -8.90 -1.25
C ASP A 107 16.29 -8.79 -2.11
N ASN A 108 17.43 -9.25 -1.60
CA ASN A 108 18.69 -9.19 -2.35
C ASN A 108 18.60 -10.00 -3.65
N GLU A 109 18.07 -11.23 -3.61
CA GLU A 109 17.89 -12.05 -4.80
C GLU A 109 16.93 -11.40 -5.81
N PHE A 110 15.80 -10.86 -5.33
CA PHE A 110 14.84 -10.15 -6.17
C PHE A 110 15.46 -8.92 -6.83
N TYR A 111 16.02 -7.99 -6.06
CA TYR A 111 16.58 -6.75 -6.59
C TYR A 111 17.78 -7.00 -7.51
N LYS A 112 18.62 -7.99 -7.19
CA LYS A 112 19.72 -8.41 -8.06
C LYS A 112 19.21 -8.92 -9.40
N THR A 113 18.24 -9.86 -9.38
CA THR A 113 17.69 -10.43 -10.62
C THR A 113 16.95 -9.37 -11.45
N MET A 114 16.17 -8.51 -10.79
CA MET A 114 15.50 -7.36 -11.42
C MET A 114 16.51 -6.43 -12.12
N PHE A 115 17.62 -6.09 -11.44
CA PHE A 115 18.67 -5.24 -12.01
C PHE A 115 19.40 -5.91 -13.17
N GLU A 116 19.70 -7.21 -13.08
CA GLU A 116 20.34 -7.96 -14.16
C GLU A 116 19.45 -8.03 -15.40
N LEU A 117 18.17 -8.38 -15.23
CA LEU A 117 17.24 -8.54 -16.35
C LEU A 117 16.83 -7.21 -16.97
N SER A 118 16.74 -6.14 -16.17
CA SER A 118 16.46 -4.80 -16.71
C SER A 118 17.60 -4.25 -17.58
N LYS A 119 18.84 -4.74 -17.43
CA LYS A 119 19.93 -4.41 -18.36
C LYS A 119 19.80 -5.10 -19.71
N VAL A 120 19.15 -6.27 -19.75
CA VAL A 120 18.98 -7.08 -20.97
C VAL A 120 17.72 -6.65 -21.72
N HIS A 121 16.60 -6.54 -20.99
CA HIS A 121 15.26 -6.35 -21.56
C HIS A 121 14.68 -4.95 -21.30
N GLY A 122 15.44 -4.05 -20.66
CA GLY A 122 14.93 -2.76 -20.20
C GLY A 122 14.00 -2.87 -18.99
N MET A 123 13.43 -1.73 -18.57
CA MET A 123 12.46 -1.68 -17.46
C MET A 123 11.11 -2.33 -17.79
N GLU A 124 10.89 -2.71 -19.04
CA GLU A 124 9.65 -3.35 -19.48
C GLU A 124 9.42 -4.70 -18.79
N ILE A 125 10.45 -5.55 -18.66
CA ILE A 125 10.32 -6.86 -17.98
C ILE A 125 9.93 -6.72 -16.51
N VAL A 126 10.47 -5.70 -15.85
CA VAL A 126 10.13 -5.38 -14.46
C VAL A 126 8.68 -4.92 -14.38
N THR A 127 8.28 -4.01 -15.27
CA THR A 127 6.92 -3.48 -15.33
C THR A 127 5.91 -4.60 -15.61
N ASP A 128 6.20 -5.49 -16.56
CA ASP A 128 5.29 -6.57 -16.93
C ASP A 128 5.13 -7.59 -15.80
N VAL A 129 6.21 -7.93 -15.09
CA VAL A 129 6.13 -8.82 -13.92
C VAL A 129 5.33 -8.19 -12.78
N MET A 130 5.59 -6.92 -12.45
CA MET A 130 4.89 -6.22 -11.37
C MET A 130 3.42 -5.94 -11.69
N MET A 131 3.11 -5.69 -12.97
CA MET A 131 1.74 -5.51 -13.44
C MET A 131 1.04 -6.83 -13.76
N ASN A 132 1.77 -7.95 -13.64
CA ASN A 132 1.31 -9.30 -13.99
C ASN A 132 0.65 -9.34 -15.37
N LYS A 133 1.32 -8.85 -16.42
CA LYS A 133 0.74 -8.79 -17.78
C LYS A 133 0.66 -10.14 -18.50
N GLY A 134 1.31 -11.18 -17.95
CA GLY A 134 1.46 -12.46 -18.62
C GLY A 134 2.50 -12.41 -19.74
N VAL A 135 2.88 -13.59 -20.24
CA VAL A 135 3.71 -13.78 -21.43
C VAL A 135 3.13 -14.92 -22.27
N ASP A 136 3.42 -14.94 -23.57
CA ASP A 136 2.93 -15.97 -24.50
C ASP A 136 1.39 -16.17 -24.52
N GLY A 137 0.61 -15.14 -24.17
CA GLY A 137 -0.85 -15.23 -24.09
C GLY A 137 -1.37 -15.95 -22.84
N GLU A 138 -0.52 -16.17 -21.82
CA GLU A 138 -0.95 -16.66 -20.51
C GLU A 138 -1.88 -15.63 -19.84
N ASP A 139 -3.10 -16.05 -19.52
CA ASP A 139 -4.03 -15.27 -18.72
C ASP A 139 -3.75 -15.48 -17.23
N ILE A 140 -3.35 -14.42 -16.55
CA ILE A 140 -3.01 -14.44 -15.13
C ILE A 140 -4.19 -14.78 -14.22
N ARG A 141 -5.42 -14.68 -14.72
CA ARG A 141 -6.63 -15.09 -13.99
C ARG A 141 -6.68 -16.60 -13.79
N GLN A 142 -5.89 -17.35 -14.55
CA GLN A 142 -5.75 -18.80 -14.42
C GLN A 142 -4.70 -19.19 -13.37
N GLU A 143 -3.98 -18.23 -12.79
CA GLU A 143 -3.02 -18.50 -11.73
C GLU A 143 -3.72 -19.03 -10.47
N THR A 144 -3.10 -20.02 -9.82
CA THR A 144 -3.65 -20.59 -8.58
C THR A 144 -3.80 -19.51 -7.51
N GLY A 145 -4.99 -19.43 -6.91
CA GLY A 145 -5.31 -18.47 -5.87
C GLY A 145 -5.84 -17.11 -6.37
N PHE A 146 -5.86 -16.84 -7.69
CA PHE A 146 -6.42 -15.60 -8.22
C PHE A 146 -7.90 -15.45 -7.86
N ILE A 147 -8.73 -16.45 -8.20
CA ILE A 147 -10.18 -16.43 -7.95
C ILE A 147 -10.49 -16.34 -6.44
N ASP A 148 -9.69 -16.99 -5.59
CA ASP A 148 -9.88 -16.93 -4.14
C ASP A 148 -9.54 -15.53 -3.61
N ALA A 149 -8.49 -14.90 -4.15
CA ALA A 149 -8.11 -13.55 -3.81
C ALA A 149 -9.15 -12.52 -4.29
N GLU A 150 -9.66 -12.67 -5.51
CA GLU A 150 -10.74 -11.87 -6.08
C GLU A 150 -11.99 -11.91 -5.19
N LYS A 151 -12.49 -13.12 -4.87
CA LYS A 151 -13.67 -13.29 -3.99
C LYS A 151 -13.46 -12.70 -2.60
N LYS A 152 -12.28 -12.92 -2.00
CA LYS A 152 -11.95 -12.35 -0.70
C LYS A 152 -11.90 -10.83 -0.77
N LEU A 153 -11.32 -10.26 -1.83
CA LEU A 153 -11.23 -8.81 -2.01
C LEU A 153 -12.62 -8.20 -2.22
N ALA A 154 -13.50 -8.82 -3.02
CA ALA A 154 -14.88 -8.39 -3.21
C ALA A 154 -15.67 -8.36 -1.88
N ALA A 155 -15.51 -9.39 -1.05
CA ALA A 155 -16.12 -9.43 0.28
C ALA A 155 -15.59 -8.31 1.21
N LEU A 156 -14.28 -8.05 1.17
CA LEU A 156 -13.66 -6.97 1.96
C LEU A 156 -14.05 -5.58 1.47
N ILE A 157 -14.19 -5.38 0.15
CA ILE A 157 -14.72 -4.15 -0.45
C ILE A 157 -16.12 -3.88 0.09
N LYS A 158 -17.00 -4.88 0.06
CA LYS A 158 -18.36 -4.74 0.58
C LYS A 158 -18.36 -4.36 2.06
N LYS A 159 -17.62 -5.10 2.88
CA LYS A 159 -17.47 -4.82 4.32
C LYS A 159 -16.96 -3.39 4.58
N GLN A 160 -15.98 -2.93 3.79
CA GLN A 160 -15.46 -1.57 3.90
C GLN A 160 -16.54 -0.54 3.56
N GLN A 161 -17.23 -0.69 2.43
CA GLN A 161 -18.26 0.27 2.00
C GLN A 161 -19.45 0.35 2.96
N ASP A 162 -19.79 -0.77 3.61
CA ASP A 162 -20.85 -0.84 4.60
C ASP A 162 -20.45 -0.26 5.97
N SER A 163 -19.16 0.00 6.21
CA SER A 163 -18.65 0.52 7.48
C SER A 163 -18.98 1.99 7.70
N ASP A 164 -19.31 2.34 8.95
CA ASP A 164 -19.63 3.73 9.34
C ASP A 164 -18.43 4.66 9.17
N SER A 165 -17.22 4.21 9.51
CA SER A 165 -16.00 5.01 9.37
C SER A 165 -15.65 5.30 7.91
N TYR A 166 -15.89 4.36 6.99
CA TYR A 166 -15.78 4.63 5.56
C TYR A 166 -16.80 5.68 5.12
N ARG A 167 -18.08 5.53 5.46
CA ARG A 167 -19.13 6.50 5.08
C ARG A 167 -18.84 7.89 5.62
N GLU A 168 -18.40 8.01 6.87
CA GLU A 168 -18.00 9.27 7.48
C GLU A 168 -16.82 9.90 6.74
N TRP A 169 -15.74 9.13 6.52
CA TRP A 169 -14.56 9.58 5.80
C TRP A 169 -14.91 10.07 4.38
N ARG A 170 -15.69 9.28 3.62
CA ARG A 170 -16.12 9.65 2.25
C ARG A 170 -16.98 10.91 2.21
N SER A 171 -17.87 11.08 3.20
CA SER A 171 -18.71 12.28 3.33
C SER A 171 -17.87 13.53 3.56
N LEU A 172 -16.96 13.48 4.54
CA LEU A 172 -16.03 14.58 4.82
C LEU A 172 -15.11 14.87 3.63
N GLU A 173 -14.59 13.82 2.97
CA GLU A 173 -13.72 13.98 1.81
C GLU A 173 -14.47 14.69 0.69
N THR A 174 -15.70 14.27 0.39
CA THR A 174 -16.53 14.88 -0.66
C THR A 174 -16.81 16.35 -0.38
N ALA A 175 -17.18 16.70 0.86
CA ALA A 175 -17.42 18.07 1.27
C ALA A 175 -16.16 18.95 1.14
N TYR A 176 -15.01 18.43 1.58
CA TYR A 176 -13.73 19.12 1.48
C TYR A 176 -13.30 19.32 0.03
N MET A 177 -13.39 18.26 -0.78
CA MET A 177 -13.03 18.24 -2.20
C MET A 177 -13.84 19.24 -3.02
N LYS A 178 -15.14 19.37 -2.73
CA LYS A 178 -16.01 20.36 -3.35
C LYS A 178 -15.51 21.78 -3.07
N LYS A 179 -15.13 22.09 -1.82
CA LYS A 179 -14.59 23.40 -1.45
C LYS A 179 -13.20 23.65 -2.00
N ALA A 180 -12.38 22.62 -2.10
CA ALA A 180 -11.06 22.72 -2.73
C ALA A 180 -11.16 22.99 -4.24
N ASN A 181 -12.33 22.80 -4.87
CA ASN A 181 -12.57 23.13 -6.27
C ASN A 181 -11.59 22.44 -7.23
N PHE A 182 -11.28 21.17 -6.96
CA PHE A 182 -10.51 20.35 -7.90
C PHE A 182 -11.37 20.06 -9.13
N VAL A 183 -11.01 20.66 -10.26
CA VAL A 183 -11.73 20.53 -11.54
C VAL A 183 -11.48 19.14 -12.15
N SER A 184 -10.34 18.50 -11.85
CA SER A 184 -10.03 17.15 -12.31
C SER A 184 -9.23 16.33 -11.29
N LYS A 185 -9.21 15.00 -11.45
CA LYS A 185 -8.28 14.12 -10.72
C LYS A 185 -6.80 14.44 -11.03
N ARG A 186 -6.48 15.10 -12.16
CA ARG A 186 -5.09 15.47 -12.53
C ARG A 186 -4.54 16.55 -11.60
N ASP A 187 -5.38 17.46 -11.13
CA ASP A 187 -4.98 18.51 -10.18
C ASP A 187 -4.58 17.97 -8.80
N LYS A 188 -4.94 16.71 -8.49
CA LYS A 188 -4.70 16.11 -7.17
C LYS A 188 -3.26 15.63 -6.92
N LEU A 189 -2.40 15.46 -7.93
CA LEU A 189 -1.33 14.46 -7.81
C LEU A 189 0.04 14.77 -8.43
N GLU A 190 0.26 15.93 -9.05
CA GLU A 190 1.53 16.11 -9.77
C GLU A 190 2.79 16.20 -8.88
N ASN A 191 2.69 16.33 -7.55
CA ASN A 191 3.88 16.52 -6.70
C ASN A 191 3.87 15.79 -5.33
N GLY A 192 3.02 14.77 -5.15
CA GLY A 192 2.94 14.06 -3.85
C GLY A 192 2.48 14.93 -2.67
N GLU A 193 1.93 16.11 -2.95
CA GLU A 193 1.41 17.03 -1.95
C GLU A 193 0.07 16.54 -1.37
N SER A 194 -0.20 16.84 -0.10
CA SER A 194 -1.52 16.62 0.48
C SER A 194 -2.56 17.56 -0.16
N ILE A 195 -3.83 17.15 -0.15
CA ILE A 195 -4.94 18.00 -0.61
C ILE A 195 -4.94 19.35 0.16
N TYR A 196 -4.67 19.33 1.46
CA TYR A 196 -4.54 20.55 2.25
C TYR A 196 -3.38 21.44 1.79
N GLY A 197 -2.19 20.87 1.51
CA GLY A 197 -1.06 21.64 1.00
C GLY A 197 -1.40 22.34 -0.32
N TRP A 198 -2.11 21.62 -1.21
CA TRP A 198 -2.57 22.22 -2.46
C TRP A 198 -3.52 23.40 -2.21
N VAL A 199 -4.47 23.25 -1.28
CA VAL A 199 -5.42 24.31 -0.89
C VAL A 199 -4.68 25.50 -0.29
N GLU A 200 -3.67 25.27 0.54
CA GLU A 200 -2.86 26.32 1.16
C GLU A 200 -2.13 27.16 0.10
N ARG A 201 -1.59 26.51 -0.95
CA ARG A 201 -0.92 27.20 -2.07
C ARG A 201 -1.87 27.82 -3.10
N ASN A 202 -3.10 27.33 -3.18
CA ASN A 202 -4.08 27.73 -4.19
C ASN A 202 -5.36 28.29 -3.56
N LEU A 203 -5.28 28.93 -2.38
CA LEU A 203 -6.45 29.37 -1.63
C LEU A 203 -7.42 30.22 -2.47
N SER A 204 -6.88 31.10 -3.33
CA SER A 204 -7.66 31.94 -4.24
C SER A 204 -8.47 31.19 -5.30
N LYS A 205 -8.16 29.91 -5.56
CA LYS A 205 -8.89 29.02 -6.48
C LYS A 205 -9.92 28.16 -5.76
N THR A 206 -10.01 28.27 -4.44
CA THR A 206 -10.87 27.43 -3.59
C THR A 206 -12.06 28.23 -3.08
N MET A 207 -13.02 27.53 -2.47
CA MET A 207 -14.15 28.13 -1.74
C MET A 207 -13.83 28.38 -0.26
N PHE A 208 -12.60 28.13 0.21
CA PHE A 208 -12.22 28.42 1.59
C PHE A 208 -11.96 29.91 1.78
N SER A 209 -12.51 30.50 2.84
CA SER A 209 -12.29 31.91 3.17
C SER A 209 -10.86 32.19 3.67
N SER A 210 -10.19 31.16 4.19
CA SER A 210 -8.83 31.25 4.74
C SER A 210 -8.17 29.87 4.81
N ALA A 211 -6.83 29.85 4.86
CA ALA A 211 -6.06 28.63 5.13
C ALA A 211 -6.41 28.03 6.51
N MET A 212 -6.71 28.89 7.50
CA MET A 212 -7.15 28.45 8.83
C MET A 212 -8.49 27.73 8.79
N GLN A 213 -9.47 28.21 8.01
CA GLN A 213 -10.72 27.49 7.78
C GLN A 213 -10.45 26.14 7.12
N ALA A 214 -9.62 26.12 6.06
CA ALA A 214 -9.25 24.89 5.37
C ALA A 214 -8.60 23.87 6.31
N LYS A 215 -7.71 24.30 7.21
CA LYS A 215 -7.07 23.43 8.19
C LYS A 215 -8.07 22.90 9.22
N LYS A 216 -8.97 23.75 9.71
CA LYS A 216 -10.02 23.35 10.66
C LYS A 216 -10.93 22.26 10.09
N GLU A 217 -11.25 22.33 8.80
CA GLU A 217 -12.07 21.32 8.11
C GLU A 217 -11.27 20.07 7.69
N TRP A 218 -9.95 20.21 7.51
CA TRP A 218 -9.05 19.10 7.18
C TRP A 218 -8.80 18.15 8.35
N LEU A 219 -8.65 18.67 9.57
CA LEU A 219 -8.35 17.86 10.75
C LEU A 219 -9.38 16.75 11.04
N PRO A 220 -10.71 17.00 10.99
CA PRO A 220 -11.72 15.94 11.09
C PRO A 220 -11.58 14.88 9.98
N LEU A 221 -11.26 15.30 8.75
CA LEU A 221 -11.07 14.38 7.64
C LEU A 221 -9.86 13.45 7.86
N GLU A 222 -8.74 13.97 8.36
CA GLU A 222 -7.58 13.14 8.73
C GLU A 222 -7.92 12.15 9.84
N LYS A 223 -8.67 12.61 10.86
CA LYS A 223 -9.12 11.74 11.95
C LYS A 223 -10.03 10.63 11.43
N ALA A 224 -11.02 10.95 10.60
CA ALA A 224 -11.93 9.97 10.00
C ALA A 224 -11.19 8.98 9.09
N LYS A 225 -10.20 9.45 8.32
CA LYS A 225 -9.35 8.57 7.50
C LYS A 225 -8.56 7.59 8.37
N LYS A 226 -7.97 8.04 9.49
CA LYS A 226 -7.26 7.15 10.41
C LYS A 226 -8.19 6.09 11.03
N ALA A 227 -9.42 6.48 11.40
CA ALA A 227 -10.42 5.56 11.90
C ALA A 227 -10.83 4.52 10.84
N GLU A 228 -11.13 4.97 9.62
CA GLU A 228 -11.44 4.09 8.49
C GLU A 228 -10.33 3.07 8.22
N MET A 229 -9.07 3.52 8.20
CA MET A 229 -7.93 2.63 7.99
C MET A 229 -7.75 1.61 9.11
N ALA A 230 -8.10 1.97 10.35
CA ALA A 230 -8.04 1.06 11.49
C ALA A 230 -9.17 0.03 11.44
N ASP A 231 -10.41 0.49 11.23
CA ASP A 231 -11.60 -0.38 11.18
C ASP A 231 -11.55 -1.35 9.99
N ASN A 232 -10.95 -0.92 8.88
CA ASN A 232 -10.84 -1.67 7.63
C ASN A 232 -9.40 -2.13 7.35
N ALA A 233 -8.58 -2.32 8.40
CA ALA A 233 -7.17 -2.70 8.25
C ALA A 233 -6.97 -3.96 7.39
N GLU A 234 -7.84 -4.97 7.55
CA GLU A 234 -7.78 -6.21 6.75
C GLU A 234 -7.97 -5.93 5.24
N TYR A 235 -8.89 -5.03 4.88
CA TYR A 235 -9.07 -4.62 3.50
C TYR A 235 -7.80 -3.96 2.95
N HIS A 236 -7.23 -2.98 3.67
CA HIS A 236 -6.05 -2.26 3.21
C HIS A 236 -4.81 -3.16 3.10
N GLU A 237 -4.61 -4.06 4.06
CA GLU A 237 -3.52 -5.04 4.03
C GLU A 237 -3.69 -6.04 2.87
N PHE A 238 -4.90 -6.60 2.71
CA PHE A 238 -5.15 -7.62 1.70
C PHE A 238 -5.20 -7.04 0.28
N TYR A 239 -5.73 -5.83 0.10
CA TYR A 239 -5.73 -5.14 -1.19
C TYR A 239 -4.32 -4.97 -1.74
N LEU A 240 -3.38 -4.49 -0.91
CA LEU A 240 -1.98 -4.31 -1.32
C LEU A 240 -1.33 -5.65 -1.64
N TYR A 241 -1.55 -6.67 -0.81
CA TYR A 241 -1.07 -8.03 -1.08
C TYR A 241 -1.60 -8.55 -2.42
N ALA A 242 -2.91 -8.48 -2.65
CA ALA A 242 -3.54 -9.02 -3.85
C ALA A 242 -3.04 -8.30 -5.10
N VAL A 243 -2.92 -6.97 -5.08
CA VAL A 243 -2.42 -6.19 -6.22
C VAL A 243 -0.95 -6.47 -6.49
N GLU A 244 -0.09 -6.54 -5.46
CA GLU A 244 1.33 -6.89 -5.66
C GLU A 244 1.49 -8.35 -6.12
N ARG A 245 0.66 -9.28 -5.61
CA ARG A 245 0.76 -10.70 -5.93
C ARG A 245 0.19 -11.06 -7.29
N PHE A 246 -0.95 -10.49 -7.68
CA PHE A 246 -1.73 -10.89 -8.86
C PHE A 246 -1.88 -9.79 -9.92
N GLY A 247 -1.34 -8.59 -9.65
CA GLY A 247 -1.50 -7.43 -10.52
C GLY A 247 -2.82 -6.67 -10.25
N PRO A 248 -3.02 -5.51 -10.90
CA PRO A 248 -4.18 -4.66 -10.63
C PRO A 248 -5.52 -5.26 -11.08
N TYR A 249 -5.51 -6.23 -12.00
CA TYR A 249 -6.72 -6.84 -12.52
C TYR A 249 -7.55 -7.56 -11.46
N VAL A 250 -6.93 -8.16 -10.44
CA VAL A 250 -7.66 -8.79 -9.32
C VAL A 250 -8.58 -7.80 -8.60
N PHE A 251 -8.18 -6.52 -8.53
CA PHE A 251 -9.00 -5.48 -7.93
C PHE A 251 -10.11 -5.01 -8.87
N THR A 252 -9.80 -4.85 -10.16
CA THR A 252 -10.82 -4.49 -11.16
C THR A 252 -11.92 -5.55 -11.21
N ASP A 253 -11.54 -6.82 -11.31
CA ASP A 253 -12.47 -7.94 -11.38
C ASP A 253 -13.30 -8.06 -10.07
N ALA A 254 -12.64 -7.96 -8.90
CA ALA A 254 -13.34 -7.93 -7.62
C ALA A 254 -14.30 -6.74 -7.47
N MET A 255 -14.00 -5.59 -8.09
CA MET A 255 -14.89 -4.43 -8.10
C MET A 255 -16.09 -4.64 -9.02
N ASP A 256 -15.86 -5.21 -10.20
CA ASP A 256 -16.91 -5.51 -11.16
C ASP A 256 -17.90 -6.54 -10.58
N ASP A 257 -17.40 -7.59 -9.92
CA ASP A 257 -18.22 -8.56 -9.18
C ASP A 257 -19.03 -7.90 -8.06
N PHE A 258 -18.41 -7.01 -7.29
CA PHE A 258 -19.10 -6.24 -6.25
C PHE A 258 -20.21 -5.35 -6.83
N LEU A 259 -19.97 -4.70 -7.97
CA LEU A 259 -20.94 -3.83 -8.64
C LEU A 259 -22.06 -4.61 -9.33
N ALA A 260 -21.79 -5.81 -9.83
CA ALA A 260 -22.79 -6.69 -10.45
C ALA A 260 -23.70 -7.39 -9.42
N GLY A 261 -23.21 -7.57 -8.18
CA GLY A 261 -23.94 -8.21 -7.09
C GLY A 261 -24.81 -7.28 -6.23
N ASN A 262 -24.84 -5.97 -6.50
CA ASN A 262 -25.71 -4.98 -5.85
C ASN A 262 -26.63 -4.31 -6.88
#